data_AF-A0A842L112-F1
#
_entry.id   AF-A0A842L112-F1
#
_cell.length_a   1.000
_cell.length_b   1.000
_cell.length_c   1.000
_cell.angle_alpha   90.00
_cell.angle_beta   90.00
_cell.angle_gamma   90.00
#
_symmetry.space_group_name_H-M   'P 1'
#
loop_
_entity.id
_entity.type
_entity.pdbx_description
1 polymer ?
#
loop_
_entity_poly.entity_id
_entity_poly.type
_entity_poly.pdbx_seq_one_letter_code
_entity_poly.pdbx_strand_id
1 'polypeptide(L)'
;MEEAEKVKALCEKLGEKDLLRTIDSFIILQRELSTKKGEDFVNVAILGFLEGMLVSLRKKYPQNQDIQGLLELIRTKRAELEEKFRKPEIHLFEENVD
;
A
#
# COMPACT_ATOMS: atom_id res chain seq x y z
N MET A 1 -5.36 6.36 8.60
CA MET A 1 -4.22 6.45 7.66
C MET A 1 -4.65 7.39 6.57
N GLU A 2 -3.85 8.41 6.28
CA GLU A 2 -4.21 9.49 5.35
C GLU A 2 -4.41 8.98 3.91
N GLU A 3 -3.59 8.03 3.48
CA GLU A 3 -3.61 7.46 2.13
C GLU A 3 -4.93 6.74 1.84
N ALA A 4 -5.46 6.01 2.83
CA ALA A 4 -6.76 5.36 2.71
C ALA A 4 -7.90 6.36 2.49
N GLU A 5 -7.89 7.49 3.20
CA GLU A 5 -8.90 8.52 3.04
C GLU A 5 -8.82 9.18 1.65
N LYS A 6 -7.60 9.41 1.13
CA LYS A 6 -7.39 9.89 -0.25
C LYS A 6 -7.95 8.91 -1.30
N VAL A 7 -7.72 7.62 -1.12
CA VAL A 7 -8.26 6.59 -2.02
C VAL A 7 -9.77 6.50 -1.93
N LYS A 8 -10.35 6.58 -0.72
CA LYS A 8 -11.80 6.60 -0.52
C LYS A 8 -12.43 7.82 -1.21
N ALA A 9 -11.87 9.01 -1.02
CA ALA A 9 -12.37 10.22 -1.68
C ALA A 9 -12.34 10.09 -3.21
N LEU A 10 -11.28 9.49 -3.76
CA LEU A 10 -11.19 9.20 -5.20
C LEU A 10 -12.26 8.18 -5.65
N CYS A 11 -12.45 7.10 -4.91
CA CYS A 11 -13.49 6.11 -5.21
C CYS A 11 -14.89 6.73 -5.18
N GLU A 12 -15.17 7.60 -4.21
CA GLU A 12 -16.44 8.33 -4.12
C GLU A 12 -16.66 9.24 -5.33
N LYS A 13 -15.64 10.03 -5.71
CA LYS A 13 -15.66 10.89 -6.91
C LYS A 13 -15.91 10.10 -8.20
N LEU A 14 -15.40 8.88 -8.28
CA LEU A 14 -15.57 7.98 -9.44
C LEU A 14 -16.89 7.20 -9.43
N GLY A 15 -17.68 7.28 -8.35
CA GLY A 15 -18.92 6.53 -8.17
C GLY A 15 -18.73 5.09 -7.71
N GLU A 16 -17.53 4.69 -7.32
CA GLU A 16 -17.15 3.33 -6.89
C GLU A 16 -17.48 3.10 -5.40
N LYS A 17 -18.75 3.30 -5.02
CA LYS A 17 -19.16 3.32 -3.60
C LYS A 17 -18.91 2.00 -2.86
N ASP A 18 -19.00 0.88 -3.56
CA ASP A 18 -18.75 -0.44 -2.96
C ASP A 18 -17.31 -0.58 -2.45
N LEU A 19 -16.36 0.07 -3.13
CA LEU A 19 -14.94 0.05 -2.75
C LEU A 19 -14.68 0.76 -1.43
N LEU A 20 -15.50 1.75 -1.04
CA LEU A 20 -15.36 2.45 0.24
C LEU A 20 -15.48 1.47 1.40
N ARG A 21 -16.53 0.63 1.37
CA ARG A 21 -16.78 -0.39 2.39
C ARG A 21 -15.68 -1.44 2.41
N THR A 22 -15.16 -1.82 1.23
CA THR A 22 -14.04 -2.77 1.15
C THR A 22 -12.79 -2.20 1.81
N ILE A 23 -12.45 -0.93 1.55
CA ILE A 23 -11.29 -0.26 2.16
C ILE A 23 -11.45 -0.22 3.69
N ASP A 24 -12.59 0.22 4.19
CA ASP A 24 -12.82 0.32 5.64
C ASP A 24 -12.73 -1.06 6.32
N SER A 25 -13.34 -2.08 5.70
CA SER A 25 -13.31 -3.46 6.23
C SER A 25 -11.89 -4.00 6.28
N PHE A 26 -11.09 -3.77 5.23
CA PHE A 26 -9.70 -4.21 5.19
C PHE A 26 -8.86 -3.50 6.26
N ILE A 27 -9.03 -2.20 6.44
CA ILE A 27 -8.30 -1.43 7.45
C ILE A 27 -8.64 -1.90 8.86
N ILE A 28 -9.91 -2.18 9.15
CA ILE A 28 -10.33 -2.72 10.46
C ILE A 28 -9.64 -4.04 10.73
N LEU A 29 -9.70 -4.99 9.77
CA LEU A 29 -9.04 -6.28 9.89
C LEU A 29 -7.52 -6.14 10.12
N GLN A 30 -6.88 -5.24 9.38
CA GLN A 30 -5.46 -4.97 9.49
C GLN A 30 -5.08 -4.35 10.85
N ARG A 31 -5.89 -3.45 11.38
CA ARG A 31 -5.69 -2.87 12.73
C ARG A 31 -5.80 -3.92 13.83
N GLU A 32 -6.70 -4.89 13.70
CA GLU A 32 -6.76 -6.01 14.67
C GLU A 32 -5.46 -6.84 14.66
N LEU A 33 -4.83 -6.98 13.50
CA LEU A 33 -3.55 -7.68 13.33
C LEU A 33 -2.33 -6.87 13.81
N SER A 34 -2.44 -5.54 13.95
CA SER A 34 -1.29 -4.69 14.32
C SER A 34 -0.76 -5.00 15.70
N THR A 35 -1.65 -5.39 16.62
CA THR A 35 -1.33 -5.85 17.98
C THR A 35 -0.40 -7.08 17.99
N LYS A 36 -0.35 -7.85 16.89
CA LYS A 36 0.44 -9.09 16.77
C LYS A 36 1.66 -8.95 15.87
N LYS A 37 1.63 -8.06 14.87
CA LYS A 37 2.64 -7.98 13.80
C LYS A 37 3.41 -6.65 13.74
N GLY A 38 3.02 -5.65 14.54
CA GLY A 38 3.60 -4.31 14.51
C GLY A 38 2.90 -3.39 13.49
N GLU A 39 2.87 -2.10 13.81
CA GLU A 39 2.12 -1.10 13.03
C GLU A 39 2.68 -0.90 11.62
N ASP A 40 4.00 -0.84 11.47
CA ASP A 40 4.64 -0.67 10.15
C ASP A 40 4.34 -1.85 9.22
N PHE A 41 4.30 -3.08 9.73
CA PHE A 41 3.99 -4.27 8.92
C PHE A 41 2.56 -4.20 8.37
N VAL A 42 1.64 -3.80 9.24
CA VAL A 42 0.23 -3.62 8.89
C VAL A 42 0.04 -2.47 7.89
N ASN A 43 0.79 -1.39 8.06
CA ASN A 43 0.75 -0.26 7.14
C ASN A 43 1.26 -0.63 5.74
N VAL A 44 2.32 -1.46 5.61
CA VAL A 44 2.75 -2.01 4.31
C VAL A 44 1.61 -2.81 3.65
N ALA A 45 0.93 -3.66 4.41
CA ALA A 45 -0.17 -4.47 3.90
C ALA A 45 -1.35 -3.60 3.40
N ILE A 46 -1.71 -2.55 4.13
CA ILE A 46 -2.73 -1.58 3.71
C ILE A 46 -2.30 -0.86 2.44
N LEU A 47 -1.08 -0.34 2.37
CA LEU A 47 -0.58 0.34 1.18
C LEU A 47 -0.54 -0.59 -0.04
N GLY A 48 -0.14 -1.86 0.13
CA GLY A 48 -0.15 -2.85 -0.94
C GLY A 48 -1.56 -3.18 -1.45
N PHE A 49 -2.53 -3.27 -0.54
CA PHE A 49 -3.94 -3.45 -0.91
C PHE A 49 -4.47 -2.25 -1.72
N LEU A 50 -4.23 -1.03 -1.24
CA LEU A 50 -4.65 0.20 -1.93
C LEU A 50 -3.98 0.33 -3.31
N GLU A 51 -2.69 -0.02 -3.43
CA GLU A 51 -1.99 -0.07 -4.72
C GLU A 51 -2.69 -1.02 -5.69
N GLY A 52 -3.03 -2.24 -5.26
CA GLY A 52 -3.72 -3.21 -6.11
C GLY A 52 -5.09 -2.71 -6.62
N MET A 53 -5.83 -2.00 -5.76
CA MET A 53 -7.08 -1.35 -6.14
C MET A 53 -6.84 -0.27 -7.20
N LEU A 54 -5.88 0.62 -6.99
CA LEU A 54 -5.57 1.70 -7.92
C LEU A 54 -5.05 1.19 -9.26
N VAL A 55 -4.29 0.09 -9.30
CA VAL A 55 -3.89 -0.58 -10.54
C VAL A 55 -5.12 -1.06 -11.32
N SER A 56 -6.12 -1.59 -10.63
CA SER A 56 -7.37 -2.05 -11.25
C SER A 56 -8.22 -0.86 -11.74
N LEU A 57 -8.34 0.20 -10.94
CA LEU A 57 -9.02 1.43 -11.32
C LEU A 57 -8.34 2.12 -12.52
N ARG A 58 -7.01 2.10 -12.59
CA ARG A 58 -6.26 2.64 -13.73
C ARG A 58 -6.60 1.91 -15.04
N LYS A 59 -6.87 0.60 -14.99
CA LYS A 59 -7.33 -0.14 -16.19
C LYS A 59 -8.73 0.31 -16.62
N LYS A 60 -9.62 0.60 -15.66
CA LYS A 60 -10.99 1.06 -15.91
C LYS A 60 -11.05 2.53 -16.37
N TYR A 61 -10.17 3.37 -15.85
CA TYR A 61 -10.11 4.81 -16.10
C TYR A 61 -8.68 5.23 -16.55
N PRO A 62 -8.22 4.82 -17.73
CA PRO A 62 -6.82 4.94 -18.14
C PRO A 62 -6.31 6.39 -18.23
N GLN A 63 -7.19 7.33 -18.57
CA GLN A 63 -6.82 8.75 -18.73
C GLN A 63 -6.96 9.58 -17.45
N ASN A 64 -7.42 8.97 -16.34
CA ASN A 64 -7.63 9.69 -15.10
C ASN A 64 -6.30 9.93 -14.37
N GLN A 65 -5.85 11.18 -14.36
CA GLN A 65 -4.59 11.60 -13.73
C GLN A 65 -4.61 11.49 -12.21
N ASP A 66 -5.78 11.65 -11.56
CA ASP A 66 -5.91 11.52 -10.10
C ASP A 66 -5.55 10.08 -9.65
N ILE A 67 -5.98 9.07 -10.42
CA ILE A 67 -5.62 7.66 -10.16
C ILE A 67 -4.10 7.46 -10.33
N GLN A 68 -3.51 8.03 -11.37
CA GLN A 68 -2.08 7.88 -11.64
C GLN A 68 -1.22 8.50 -10.52
N GLY A 69 -1.53 9.75 -10.15
CA GLY A 69 -0.81 10.45 -9.09
C GLY A 69 -0.95 9.76 -7.73
N LEU A 70 -2.15 9.26 -7.41
CA LEU A 70 -2.36 8.55 -6.14
C LEU A 70 -1.67 7.18 -6.13
N LEU A 71 -1.62 6.48 -7.26
CA LEU A 71 -0.90 5.20 -7.40
C LEU A 71 0.60 5.39 -7.18
N GLU A 72 1.19 6.45 -7.74
CA GLU A 72 2.61 6.77 -7.56
C GLU A 72 2.94 7.17 -6.12
N LEU A 73 2.08 7.96 -5.48
CA LEU A 73 2.21 8.31 -4.07
C LEU A 73 2.21 7.06 -3.18
N ILE A 74 1.26 6.15 -3.38
CA ILE A 74 1.15 4.92 -2.57
C ILE A 74 2.36 4.01 -2.80
N ARG A 75 2.82 3.86 -4.04
CA ARG A 75 4.03 3.09 -4.35
C ARG A 75 5.25 3.61 -3.62
N THR A 76 5.44 4.92 -3.65
CA THR A 76 6.57 5.59 -2.98
C THR A 76 6.53 5.32 -1.47
N LYS A 77 5.38 5.58 -0.84
CA LYS A 77 5.21 5.35 0.60
C LYS A 77 5.35 3.89 0.99
N ARG A 78 4.86 2.96 0.17
CA ARG A 78 5.02 1.52 0.41
C ARG A 78 6.49 1.12 0.35
N ALA A 79 7.23 1.58 -0.66
CA ALA A 79 8.66 1.30 -0.82
C ALA A 79 9.49 1.87 0.35
N GLU A 80 9.22 3.11 0.76
CA GLU A 80 9.87 3.74 1.93
C GLU A 80 9.67 2.92 3.21
N LEU A 81 8.46 2.38 3.40
CA LEU A 81 8.13 1.58 4.57
C LEU A 81 8.72 0.17 4.48
N GLU A 82 8.72 -0.44 3.29
CA GLU A 82 9.34 -1.73 3.02
C GLU A 82 10.85 -1.72 3.25
N GLU A 83 11.52 -0.59 2.98
CA GLU A 83 12.95 -0.44 3.22
C GLU A 83 13.33 -0.67 4.69
N LYS A 84 12.45 -0.30 5.63
CA LYS A 84 12.66 -0.58 7.06
C LYS A 84 12.72 -2.08 7.39
N PHE A 85 12.15 -2.92 6.53
CA PHE A 85 12.13 -4.38 6.69
C PHE A 85 13.20 -5.07 5.84
N ARG A 86 13.91 -4.34 4.97
CA ARG A 86 14.98 -4.92 4.17
C ARG A 86 16.09 -5.38 5.13
N LYS A 87 16.30 -6.68 5.19
CA LYS A 87 17.45 -7.23 5.93
C LYS A 87 18.73 -6.79 5.23
N PRO A 88 19.81 -6.51 5.99
CA PRO A 88 21.12 -6.28 5.38
C PRO A 88 21.49 -7.48 4.52
N GLU A 89 22.12 -7.20 3.38
CA GLU A 89 22.58 -8.21 2.45
C GLU A 89 23.58 -9.12 3.18
N ILE A 90 23.20 -10.38 3.40
CA ILE A 90 24.09 -11.34 4.03
C ILE A 90 25.07 -11.77 2.94
N HIS A 91 26.28 -11.21 2.97
CA HIS A 91 27.41 -11.76 2.23
C HIS A 91 27.74 -13.12 2.84
N LEU A 92 27.13 -14.18 2.29
CA LEU A 92 27.27 -15.56 2.79
C LEU A 92 28.68 -16.13 2.61
N PHE A 93 29.56 -15.40 1.93
CA PHE A 93 30.94 -15.79 1.70
C PHE A 93 31.81 -14.54 1.86
N GLU A 94 32.33 -14.31 3.06
CA GLU A 94 33.64 -13.66 3.17
C GLU A 94 34.61 -14.65 2.53
N GLU A 95 35.03 -14.38 1.29
CA GLU A 95 36.18 -15.04 0.71
C GLU A 95 37.34 -14.79 1.67
N ASN A 96 37.76 -15.84 2.38
CA ASN A 96 39.09 -15.87 2.99
C ASN A 96 40.08 -15.77 1.83
N VAL A 97 40.46 -14.54 1.48
CA VAL A 97 41.58 -14.27 0.60
C VAL A 97 42.82 -14.18 1.49
N ASP A 98 43.53 -15.31 1.51
CA ASP A 98 44.93 -15.58 1.88
C ASP A 98 45.52 -15.02 3.20
#